data_AF-A0A7J8V207-F1
#
_entry.id   AF-A0A7J8V207-F1
#
_cell.length_a   1.000
_cell.length_b   1.000
_cell.length_c   1.000
_cell.angle_alpha   90.00
_cell.angle_beta   90.00
_cell.angle_gamma   90.00
#
_symmetry.space_group_name_H-M   'P 1'
#
loop_
_entity.id
_entity.type
_entity.pdbx_description
1 polymer ?
#
loop_
_entity_poly.entity_id
_entity_poly.type
_entity_poly.pdbx_seq_one_letter_code
_entity_poly.pdbx_strand_id
1 'polypeptide(L)'
;MSLRFGNVPILVVSSADAASEIKKTHDLTFVNRPKRSLFQKLLYDYQDVADQSYRGVREEETALAVEKIEKSSSLCSPVNLSELFSATTNNVICRIALGGKYSEDTNKFGKLLNKFTELLGTPDVGDYLPWLA
;
A
#
# COMPACT_ATOMS: atom_id res chain seq x y z
N MET A 1 -8.37 -2.05 24.09
CA MET A 1 -9.74 -2.62 23.99
C MET A 1 -9.63 -4.00 23.34
N SER A 2 -10.39 -5.01 23.79
CA SER A 2 -10.32 -6.37 23.21
C SER A 2 -11.67 -6.73 22.59
N LEU A 3 -11.64 -7.22 21.35
CA LEU A 3 -12.78 -7.65 20.56
C LEU A 3 -12.61 -9.13 20.18
N ARG A 4 -13.69 -9.77 19.74
CA ARG A 4 -13.65 -11.13 19.17
C ARG A 4 -14.37 -11.14 17.84
N PHE A 5 -13.67 -11.53 16.78
CA PHE A 5 -14.25 -11.76 15.46
C PHE A 5 -14.26 -13.26 15.23
N GLY A 6 -15.44 -13.88 15.28
CA GLY A 6 -15.57 -15.33 15.27
C GLY A 6 -14.77 -15.97 16.41
N ASN A 7 -13.88 -16.90 16.06
CA ASN A 7 -13.00 -17.57 17.03
C ASN A 7 -11.67 -16.83 17.27
N VAL A 8 -11.45 -15.66 16.67
CA VAL A 8 -10.18 -14.94 16.73
C VAL A 8 -10.28 -13.72 17.67
N PRO A 9 -9.44 -13.63 18.72
CA PRO A 9 -9.35 -12.43 19.56
C PRO A 9 -8.59 -11.31 18.83
N ILE A 10 -9.09 -10.08 18.94
CA ILE A 10 -8.52 -8.88 18.32
C ILE A 10 -8.24 -7.83 19.39
N LEU A 11 -6.98 -7.42 19.50
CA LEU A 11 -6.58 -6.30 20.35
C LEU A 11 -6.64 -5.00 19.55
N VAL A 12 -7.50 -4.07 19.99
CA VAL A 12 -7.61 -2.72 19.43
C VAL A 12 -6.77 -1.76 20.27
N VAL A 13 -5.82 -1.11 19.60
CA VAL A 13 -4.91 -0.11 20.16
C VAL A 13 -5.37 1.26 19.66
N SER A 14 -5.87 2.10 20.56
CA SER A 14 -6.50 3.39 20.22
C SER A 14 -5.83 4.60 20.89
N SER A 15 -4.66 4.41 21.50
CA SER A 15 -3.87 5.50 22.09
C SER A 15 -2.45 5.51 21.53
N ALA A 16 -1.89 6.71 21.40
CA ALA A 16 -0.51 6.91 20.94
C ALA A 16 0.50 6.24 21.88
N ASP A 17 0.28 6.32 23.21
CA ASP A 17 1.17 5.73 24.21
C ASP A 17 1.22 4.20 24.09
N ALA A 18 0.06 3.54 23.98
CA ALA A 18 0.00 2.09 23.83
C ALA A 18 0.60 1.63 22.49
N ALA A 19 0.38 2.39 21.41
CA ALA A 19 0.99 2.10 20.11
C ALA A 19 2.52 2.26 20.16
N SER A 20 3.03 3.28 20.87
CA SER A 20 4.46 3.50 21.08
C SER A 20 5.08 2.37 21.90
N GLU A 21 4.41 1.93 22.96
CA GLU A 21 4.87 0.83 23.81
C GLU A 21 4.95 -0.50 23.04
N ILE A 22 3.94 -0.80 22.22
CA ILE A 22 3.94 -1.99 21.36
C ILE A 22 5.08 -1.92 20.33
N LYS A 23 5.23 -0.76 19.66
CA LYS A 23 6.20 -0.61 18.57
C LYS A 23 7.65 -0.50 19.02
N LYS A 24 7.92 0.01 20.23
CA LYS A 24 9.29 0.26 20.71
C LYS A 24 9.76 -0.76 21.74
N THR A 25 8.89 -1.18 22.65
CA THR A 25 9.27 -2.03 23.78
C THR A 25 8.99 -3.50 23.50
N HIS A 26 7.92 -3.80 22.76
CA HIS A 26 7.46 -5.15 22.49
C HIS A 26 7.47 -5.49 20.99
N ASP A 27 8.33 -4.84 20.21
CA ASP A 27 8.35 -4.93 18.75
C ASP A 27 8.50 -6.37 18.26
N LEU A 28 9.42 -7.15 18.84
CA LEU A 28 9.65 -8.56 18.52
C LEU A 28 8.43 -9.44 18.81
N THR A 29 7.66 -9.13 19.85
CA THR A 29 6.43 -9.87 20.19
C THR A 29 5.33 -9.61 19.16
N PHE A 30 5.25 -8.38 18.63
CA PHE A 30 4.19 -7.94 17.72
C PHE A 30 4.65 -7.84 16.25
N VAL A 31 5.86 -8.31 15.92
CA VAL A 31 6.41 -8.25 14.55
C VAL A 31 5.67 -9.21 13.59
N ASN A 32 5.07 -10.27 14.13
CA ASN A 32 4.35 -11.25 13.34
C ASN A 32 3.02 -10.66 12.82
N ARG A 33 2.78 -10.83 11.52
CA ARG A 33 1.54 -10.44 10.86
C ARG A 33 0.61 -11.66 10.73
N PRO A 34 -0.69 -11.53 11.05
CA PRO A 34 -1.64 -12.62 10.83
C PRO A 34 -1.66 -13.05 9.36
N LYS A 35 -1.47 -14.35 9.10
CA LYS A 35 -1.57 -14.93 7.76
C LYS A 35 -3.04 -14.94 7.34
N ARG A 36 -3.47 -13.96 6.55
CA ARG A 36 -4.80 -13.97 5.92
C ARG A 36 -4.73 -14.69 4.58
N SER A 37 -5.68 -15.56 4.32
CA SER A 37 -5.76 -16.34 3.08
C SER A 37 -5.83 -15.44 1.83
N LEU A 38 -6.48 -14.28 1.93
CA LEU A 38 -6.51 -13.25 0.88
C LEU A 38 -5.11 -12.68 0.56
N PHE A 39 -4.29 -12.39 1.57
CA PHE A 39 -2.92 -11.89 1.36
C PHE A 39 -2.04 -12.96 0.71
N GLN A 40 -2.23 -14.24 1.03
CA GLN A 40 -1.47 -15.32 0.41
C GLN A 40 -1.72 -15.38 -1.11
N LYS A 41 -2.99 -15.27 -1.51
CA LYS A 41 -3.42 -15.32 -2.92
C LYS A 41 -3.00 -14.07 -3.70
N LEU A 42 -3.07 -12.89 -3.06
CA LEU A 42 -2.81 -11.61 -3.74
C LEU A 42 -1.34 -11.16 -3.72
N LEU A 43 -0.55 -11.56 -2.72
CA LEU A 43 0.83 -11.09 -2.54
C LEU A 43 1.88 -12.16 -2.83
N TYR A 44 1.60 -13.04 -3.81
CA TYR A 44 2.57 -14.06 -4.27
C TYR A 44 3.18 -14.85 -3.09
N ASP A 45 2.33 -15.42 -2.23
CA ASP A 45 2.73 -16.15 -1.02
C ASP A 45 3.61 -15.33 -0.06
N TYR A 46 3.30 -14.04 0.09
CA TYR A 46 4.00 -13.08 0.96
C TYR A 46 5.46 -12.80 0.56
N GLN A 47 5.87 -13.18 -0.65
CA GLN A 47 7.26 -13.03 -1.09
C GLN A 47 7.64 -11.59 -1.47
N ASP A 48 6.69 -10.66 -1.58
CA ASP A 48 6.96 -9.40 -2.26
C ASP A 48 6.98 -8.13 -1.38
N VAL A 49 7.92 -7.26 -1.77
CA VAL A 49 8.09 -5.81 -1.53
C VAL A 49 8.79 -5.29 -0.25
N ALA A 50 9.01 -6.06 0.82
CA ALA A 50 9.54 -5.48 2.06
C ALA A 50 11.05 -5.18 2.09
N ASP A 51 11.86 -5.83 1.24
CA ASP A 51 13.31 -5.97 1.49
C ASP A 51 14.22 -5.37 0.39
N GLN A 52 13.68 -4.54 -0.51
CA GLN A 52 14.50 -3.88 -1.55
C GLN A 52 14.56 -2.36 -1.38
N SER A 53 15.75 -1.80 -1.63
CA SER A 53 15.97 -0.35 -1.63
C SER A 53 15.44 0.28 -2.92
N TYR A 54 14.24 0.86 -2.87
CA TYR A 54 13.61 1.55 -4.01
C TYR A 54 14.03 3.02 -4.18
N ARG A 55 15.10 3.44 -3.51
CA ARG A 55 15.46 4.86 -3.40
C ARG A 55 15.74 5.50 -4.76
N GLY A 56 16.51 4.82 -5.62
CA GLY A 56 16.88 5.36 -6.93
C GLY A 56 15.68 5.66 -7.82
N VAL A 57 14.74 4.71 -7.93
CA VAL A 57 13.52 4.89 -8.74
C VAL A 57 12.65 6.04 -8.20
N ARG A 58 12.52 6.18 -6.88
CA ARG A 58 11.78 7.29 -6.28
C ARG A 58 12.41 8.64 -6.57
N GLU A 59 13.72 8.76 -6.46
CA GLU A 59 14.43 10.01 -6.71
C GLU A 59 14.31 10.43 -8.17
N GLU A 60 14.44 9.48 -9.10
CA GLU A 60 14.30 9.74 -10.54
C GLU A 60 12.88 10.20 -10.91
N GLU A 61 11.83 9.48 -10.48
CA GLU A 61 10.45 9.86 -10.78
C GLU A 61 10.05 11.18 -10.09
N THR A 62 10.58 11.47 -8.90
CA THR A 62 10.35 12.76 -8.23
C THR A 62 11.00 13.92 -8.99
N ALA A 63 12.21 13.73 -9.52
CA ALA A 63 12.88 14.74 -10.34
C ALA A 63 12.06 15.07 -11.60
N LEU A 64 11.47 14.06 -12.26
CA LEU A 64 10.58 14.25 -13.41
C LEU A 64 9.30 15.01 -13.05
N ALA A 65 8.73 14.76 -11.87
CA ALA A 65 7.56 15.49 -11.38
C ALA A 65 7.89 16.97 -11.15
N VAL A 66 9.06 17.28 -10.57
CA VAL A 66 9.55 18.66 -10.38
C VAL A 66 9.78 19.34 -11.72
N GLU A 67 10.44 18.68 -12.67
CA GLU A 67 10.65 19.21 -14.03
C GLU A 67 9.31 19.53 -14.72
N LYS A 68 8.29 18.69 -14.55
CA LYS A 68 6.94 18.94 -15.10
C LYS A 68 6.31 20.19 -14.46
N ILE A 69 6.49 20.40 -13.16
CA ILE A 69 6.04 21.61 -12.46
C ILE A 69 6.78 22.85 -12.97
N GLU A 70 8.11 22.78 -13.11
CA GLU A 70 8.94 23.88 -13.62
C GLU A 70 8.52 24.27 -15.05
N LYS A 71 8.32 23.29 -15.93
CA LYS A 71 7.82 23.51 -17.28
C LYS A 71 6.44 24.16 -17.27
N SER A 72 5.49 23.62 -16.51
CA SER A 72 4.15 24.21 -16.41
C SER A 72 4.17 25.63 -15.82
N SER A 73 5.08 25.92 -14.89
CA SER A 73 5.31 27.26 -14.34
C SER A 73 5.85 28.23 -15.38
N SER A 74 6.84 27.81 -16.18
CA SER A 74 7.38 28.61 -17.29
C SER A 74 6.33 28.96 -18.34
N LEU A 75 5.34 28.09 -18.53
CA LEU A 75 4.20 28.28 -19.43
C LEU A 75 3.01 29.00 -18.76
N CYS A 76 3.13 29.40 -17.49
CA CYS A 76 2.07 30.02 -16.68
C CYS A 76 0.75 29.21 -16.70
N SER A 77 0.88 27.88 -16.75
CA SER A 77 -0.26 26.95 -16.84
C SER A 77 -0.54 26.31 -15.47
N PRO A 78 -1.81 26.16 -15.07
CA PRO A 78 -2.15 25.51 -13.82
C PRO A 78 -1.81 24.01 -13.85
N VAL A 79 -1.27 23.49 -12.75
CA VAL A 79 -0.92 22.07 -12.58
C VAL A 79 -1.96 21.37 -11.71
N ASN A 80 -2.56 20.29 -12.20
CA ASN A 80 -3.39 19.41 -11.38
C ASN A 80 -2.50 18.48 -10.54
N LEU A 81 -2.35 18.78 -9.25
CA LEU A 81 -1.49 18.02 -8.34
C LEU A 81 -2.01 16.61 -8.08
N SER A 82 -3.32 16.40 -8.03
CA SER A 82 -3.91 15.07 -7.80
C SER A 82 -3.53 14.11 -8.92
N GLU A 83 -3.59 14.58 -10.17
CA GLU A 83 -3.18 13.81 -11.33
C GLU A 83 -1.66 13.59 -11.36
N LEU A 84 -0.87 14.63 -11.08
CA LEU A 84 0.58 14.55 -11.03
C LEU A 84 1.10 13.53 -10.00
N PHE A 85 0.58 13.59 -8.77
CA PHE A 85 0.99 12.67 -7.71
C PHE A 85 0.54 11.23 -7.98
N SER A 86 -0.66 11.06 -8.55
CA SER A 86 -1.15 9.74 -8.95
C SER A 86 -0.28 9.13 -10.04
N ALA A 87 0.05 9.89 -11.08
CA ALA A 87 0.94 9.45 -12.16
C ALA A 87 2.35 9.10 -11.64
N THR A 88 2.93 9.96 -10.78
CA THR A 88 4.27 9.75 -10.22
C THR A 88 4.31 8.49 -9.34
N THR A 89 3.31 8.31 -8.48
CA THR A 89 3.21 7.12 -7.61
C THR A 89 3.05 5.84 -8.44
N ASN A 90 2.21 5.89 -9.48
CA ASN A 90 2.00 4.75 -10.36
C ASN A 90 3.25 4.41 -11.17
N ASN A 91 3.99 5.41 -11.66
CA ASN A 91 5.28 5.20 -12.33
C ASN A 91 6.30 4.51 -11.42
N VAL A 92 6.43 4.96 -10.17
CA VAL A 92 7.33 4.33 -9.18
C VAL A 92 6.94 2.86 -8.98
N ILE A 93 5.66 2.59 -8.72
CA ILE A 93 5.17 1.22 -8.49
C ILE A 93 5.36 0.35 -9.73
N CYS A 94 4.97 0.82 -10.92
CA CYS A 94 5.11 0.06 -12.16
C CYS A 94 6.57 -0.21 -12.52
N ARG A 95 7.48 0.74 -12.28
CA ARG A 95 8.91 0.52 -12.51
C ARG A 95 9.49 -0.52 -11.57
N ILE A 96 9.07 -0.52 -10.31
CA ILE A 96 9.52 -1.48 -9.30
C ILE A 96 8.95 -2.87 -9.58
N ALA A 97 7.64 -2.96 -9.80
CA ALA A 97 6.93 -4.24 -9.90
C ALA A 97 6.99 -4.86 -11.31
N LEU A 98 7.02 -4.05 -12.37
CA LEU A 98 6.87 -4.50 -13.76
C LEU A 98 8.10 -4.18 -14.63
N GLY A 99 9.10 -3.46 -14.11
CA GLY A 99 10.29 -3.05 -14.86
C GLY A 99 10.02 -1.99 -15.94
N GLY A 100 8.82 -1.40 -15.99
CA GLY A 100 8.39 -0.47 -17.03
C GLY A 100 7.62 0.74 -16.50
N LYS A 101 7.47 1.78 -17.31
CA LYS A 101 6.71 2.99 -16.95
C LYS A 101 5.19 2.76 -17.02
N TYR A 102 4.45 3.55 -16.26
CA TYR A 102 2.99 3.53 -16.27
C TYR A 102 2.45 3.90 -17.65
N SER A 103 1.49 3.12 -18.15
CA SER A 103 0.73 3.41 -19.37
C SER A 103 -0.47 4.31 -19.02
N GLU A 104 -0.75 5.31 -19.85
CA GLU A 104 -1.88 6.25 -19.73
C GLU A 104 -3.28 5.61 -19.85
N ASP A 105 -3.39 4.28 -19.92
CA ASP A 105 -4.64 3.51 -19.77
C ASP A 105 -5.13 3.59 -18.29
N THR A 106 -5.31 4.83 -17.80
CA THR A 106 -5.58 5.30 -16.44
C THR A 106 -6.73 4.58 -15.77
N ASN A 107 -7.72 4.19 -16.56
CA ASN A 107 -8.93 3.58 -16.04
C ASN A 107 -8.68 2.14 -15.57
N LYS A 108 -7.78 1.38 -16.20
CA LYS A 108 -7.58 -0.04 -15.86
C LYS A 108 -6.83 -0.22 -14.54
N PHE A 109 -5.70 0.47 -14.38
CA PHE A 109 -4.89 0.36 -13.18
C PHE A 109 -5.56 1.01 -11.98
N GLY A 110 -6.19 2.19 -12.15
CA GLY A 110 -6.98 2.81 -11.09
C GLY A 110 -8.13 1.91 -10.62
N LYS A 111 -8.86 1.27 -11.53
CA LYS A 111 -9.87 0.27 -11.19
C LYS A 111 -9.28 -0.93 -10.45
N LEU A 112 -8.11 -1.41 -10.87
CA LEU A 112 -7.44 -2.53 -10.25
C LEU A 112 -6.95 -2.20 -8.84
N LEU A 113 -6.35 -1.02 -8.63
CA LEU A 113 -5.95 -0.53 -7.31
C LEU A 113 -7.15 -0.32 -6.38
N ASN A 114 -8.27 0.21 -6.88
CA ASN A 114 -9.48 0.38 -6.08
C ASN A 114 -10.03 -0.99 -5.65
N LYS A 115 -10.14 -1.95 -6.58
CA LYS A 115 -10.54 -3.33 -6.25
C LYS A 115 -9.57 -4.00 -5.27
N PHE A 116 -8.27 -3.78 -5.45
CA PHE A 116 -7.26 -4.31 -4.55
C PHE A 116 -7.41 -3.74 -3.14
N THR A 117 -7.62 -2.43 -3.01
CA THR A 117 -7.84 -1.75 -1.72
C THR A 117 -9.13 -2.21 -1.05
N GLU A 118 -10.21 -2.40 -1.82
CA GLU A 118 -11.48 -2.96 -1.35
C GLU A 118 -11.30 -4.40 -0.83
N LEU A 119 -10.57 -5.24 -1.57
CA LEU A 119 -10.24 -6.60 -1.16
C LEU A 119 -9.36 -6.64 0.09
N LEU A 120 -8.40 -5.72 0.24
CA LEU A 120 -7.56 -5.64 1.43
C LEU A 120 -8.31 -5.13 2.67
N GLY A 121 -9.29 -4.26 2.47
CA GLY A 121 -10.12 -3.66 3.53
C GLY A 121 -11.26 -4.58 4.00
N THR A 122 -11.66 -5.55 3.17
CA THR A 122 -12.72 -6.48 3.51
C THR A 122 -12.17 -7.66 4.34
N PRO A 123 -12.82 -8.00 5.48
CA PRO A 123 -12.45 -9.18 6.23
C PRO A 123 -12.85 -10.44 5.45
N ASP A 124 -11.92 -11.36 5.23
CA ASP A 124 -12.26 -12.71 4.77
C ASP A 124 -12.91 -13.47 5.93
N VAL A 125 -14.18 -13.81 5.80
CA VAL A 125 -14.97 -14.48 6.85
C VAL A 125 -14.36 -15.85 7.19
N GLY A 126 -13.75 -16.53 6.22
CA GLY A 126 -13.10 -17.83 6.43
C GLY A 126 -11.90 -17.76 7.40
N ASP A 127 -11.22 -16.62 7.47
CA ASP A 127 -10.11 -16.41 8.40
C ASP A 127 -10.57 -16.30 9.87
N TYR A 128 -11.85 -15.98 10.10
CA TYR A 128 -12.43 -15.83 11.46
C TYR A 128 -13.32 -17.01 11.87
N LEU A 129 -13.92 -17.69 10.90
CA LEU A 129 -14.86 -18.80 11.06
C LEU A 129 -14.40 -19.98 10.18
N PRO A 130 -13.47 -20.83 10.66
CA PRO A 130 -12.84 -21.87 9.83
C PRO A 130 -13.78 -22.88 9.18
N TRP A 131 -15.03 -22.98 9.66
CA TRP A 131 -16.06 -23.85 9.08
C TRP A 131 -16.78 -23.26 7.86
N LEU A 132 -16.49 -22.00 7.50
CA LEU A 132 -16.99 -21.33 6.30
C LEU A 132 -15.94 -21.25 5.17
N ALA A 133 -14.72 -21.70 5.42
CA ALA A 133 -13.59 -21.66 4.50
C ALA A 133 -13.53 -22.88 3.57
#